data_AF-A0A4P5RXF8-F1
#
_entry.id   AF-A0A4P5RXF8-F1
#
_cell.length_a   1.000
_cell.length_b   1.000
_cell.length_c   1.000
_cell.angle_alpha   90.00
_cell.angle_beta   90.00
_cell.angle_gamma   90.00
#
_symmetry.space_group_name_H-M   'P 1'
#
loop_
_entity.id
_entity.type
_entity.pdbx_description
1 polymer ?
#
loop_
_entity_poly.entity_id
_entity_poly.type
_entity_poly.pdbx_seq_one_letter_code
_entity_poly.pdbx_strand_id
1 'polypeptide(L)'
;MTKQQLVEVFDTTLRDGMQVEGVSASVEDKLRIAEQLDYLGVHFIEGGWPGANPKDIEFFARAKQELTFTTSALVAFGSTRRPLGKVDDDATLRNLIEAQTSAVCIVAKAWDYHVEHALQTTLEEGIAMVSDSVKYLTANDRRVLVDMEHFFDGFKSNPEFSLRVLEAAIIGGATHLVLCDTNGGSLPSDVLHIVGEVKKHIGDDATIGIHCHDDTGCAVANSLAAVQSGARHVQGTLNGLGERTGNTNLTTVIPNLQLKMGYECLPEGRLERLTAVSNYVAEVLNRPLNPQAPYVGSSAFAHKAGLHVSAISRAKDAYEHIAPELVGNGTRFLVSEMAGRATITMKADELGLTMDGPAVNQVIDDLKRLEHEGYHFEAADASLELLMRRASGWQQNFFNVESMRVITDESSAGTFTTEATVKVWIGDHREVRVAEGNGPVNAIDTALRAALLEKFPQLSRVHLTDYKVRILDSGSATGAVTRVLLDASDGERNWTTIGVSSNIIEASWRALEESLIFGLLHSK
;
A
#
# COMPACT_ATOMS: atom_id res chain seq x y z
N MET A 1 10.90 24.51 23.02
CA MET A 1 10.73 23.49 21.97
C MET A 1 11.22 24.11 20.68
N THR A 2 12.32 23.61 20.11
CA THR A 2 12.74 23.99 18.76
C THR A 2 11.61 23.61 17.80
N LYS A 3 11.09 24.57 17.03
CA LYS A 3 10.03 24.33 16.05
C LYS A 3 10.52 23.25 15.09
N GLN A 4 9.79 22.13 14.99
CA GLN A 4 10.12 21.09 14.00
C GLN A 4 10.09 21.72 12.61
N GLN A 5 11.05 21.35 11.77
CA GLN A 5 11.08 21.83 10.38
C GLN A 5 10.17 20.95 9.54
N LEU A 6 9.40 21.57 8.65
CA LEU A 6 8.48 20.87 7.75
C LEU A 6 9.24 20.25 6.57
N VAL A 7 8.90 19.02 6.21
CA VAL A 7 9.23 18.40 4.93
C VAL A 7 7.92 18.04 4.25
N GLU A 8 7.62 18.72 3.14
CA GLU A 8 6.41 18.47 2.38
C GLU A 8 6.45 17.09 1.73
N VAL A 9 5.33 16.38 1.80
CA VAL A 9 5.14 15.07 1.18
C VAL A 9 4.29 15.23 -0.06
N PHE A 10 4.82 14.79 -1.20
CA PHE A 10 4.13 14.81 -2.48
C PHE A 10 3.96 13.37 -2.97
N ASP A 11 2.70 12.92 -3.02
CA ASP A 11 2.36 11.57 -3.46
C ASP A 11 2.12 11.53 -4.97
N THR A 12 2.84 10.63 -5.65
CA THR A 12 2.71 10.35 -7.09
C THR A 12 1.99 9.04 -7.39
N THR A 13 1.29 8.43 -6.42
CA THR A 13 0.70 7.09 -6.56
C THR A 13 -0.30 7.01 -7.72
N LEU A 14 -1.11 8.06 -7.92
CA LEU A 14 -2.15 8.12 -8.96
C LEU A 14 -1.63 8.38 -10.39
N ARG A 15 -0.34 8.68 -10.55
CA ARG A 15 0.31 8.86 -11.86
C ARG A 15 1.46 7.89 -12.02
N ASP A 16 2.51 8.09 -11.24
CA ASP A 16 3.75 7.34 -11.37
C ASP A 16 3.62 5.93 -10.80
N GLY A 17 2.91 5.80 -9.68
CA GLY A 17 2.55 4.49 -9.11
C GLY A 17 1.68 3.63 -10.05
N MET A 18 0.99 4.25 -11.02
CA MET A 18 0.18 3.54 -12.01
C MET A 18 1.00 2.99 -13.18
N GLN A 19 2.30 3.28 -13.26
CA GLN A 19 3.19 2.74 -14.30
C GLN A 19 3.71 1.33 -13.98
N VAL A 20 3.27 0.75 -12.86
CA VAL A 20 3.58 -0.64 -12.50
C VAL A 20 2.87 -1.60 -13.46
N GLU A 21 3.61 -2.59 -13.96
CA GLU A 21 3.05 -3.63 -14.82
C GLU A 21 1.90 -4.39 -14.12
N GLY A 22 0.78 -4.52 -14.82
CA GLY A 22 -0.41 -5.23 -14.33
C GLY A 22 -1.29 -4.45 -13.34
N VAL A 23 -0.95 -3.19 -13.03
CA VAL A 23 -1.76 -2.32 -12.18
C VAL A 23 -2.58 -1.37 -13.05
N SER A 24 -3.86 -1.18 -12.71
CA SER A 24 -4.75 -0.24 -13.39
C SER A 24 -5.84 0.21 -12.42
N ALA A 25 -6.10 1.51 -12.38
CA ALA A 25 -7.19 2.10 -11.62
C ALA A 25 -8.32 2.58 -12.56
N SER A 26 -9.57 2.38 -12.16
CA SER A 26 -10.71 3.14 -12.69
C SER A 26 -10.69 4.58 -12.14
N VAL A 27 -11.51 5.47 -12.72
CA VAL A 27 -11.64 6.84 -12.19
C VAL A 27 -12.19 6.83 -10.76
N GLU A 28 -13.10 5.90 -10.47
CA GLU A 28 -13.64 5.69 -9.13
C GLU A 28 -12.55 5.28 -8.12
N ASP A 29 -11.67 4.35 -8.52
CA ASP A 29 -10.53 3.94 -7.70
C ASP A 29 -9.59 5.12 -7.43
N LYS A 30 -9.32 5.95 -8.45
CA LYS A 30 -8.49 7.16 -8.29
C LYS A 30 -9.09 8.14 -7.27
N LEU A 31 -10.40 8.36 -7.31
CA LEU A 31 -11.09 9.24 -6.36
C LEU A 31 -10.97 8.71 -4.93
N ARG A 32 -11.21 7.42 -4.71
CA ARG A 32 -11.09 6.77 -3.39
C ARG A 32 -9.66 6.83 -2.85
N ILE A 33 -8.66 6.58 -3.70
CA ILE A 33 -7.25 6.69 -3.31
C ILE A 33 -6.91 8.15 -2.96
N ALA A 34 -7.39 9.13 -3.73
CA ALA A 34 -7.16 10.55 -3.43
C ALA A 34 -7.75 10.97 -2.08
N GLU A 35 -8.93 10.47 -1.71
CA GLU A 35 -9.52 10.67 -0.37
C GLU A 35 -8.64 10.09 0.73
N GLN A 36 -8.11 8.87 0.54
CA GLN A 36 -7.22 8.26 1.52
C GLN A 36 -5.89 9.01 1.68
N LEU A 37 -5.37 9.58 0.59
CA LEU A 37 -4.16 10.41 0.62
C LEU A 37 -4.39 11.71 1.41
N ASP A 38 -5.53 12.39 1.22
CA ASP A 38 -5.90 13.56 2.04
C ASP A 38 -6.18 13.17 3.49
N TYR A 39 -6.80 12.00 3.71
CA TYR A 39 -7.04 11.47 5.04
C TYR A 39 -5.73 11.18 5.79
N LEU A 40 -4.72 10.63 5.10
CA LEU A 40 -3.36 10.51 5.64
C LEU A 40 -2.73 11.89 5.89
N GLY A 41 -3.03 12.87 5.03
CA GLY A 41 -2.59 14.26 5.17
C GLY A 41 -1.27 14.55 4.46
N VAL A 42 -1.04 13.95 3.29
CA VAL A 42 0.07 14.38 2.41
C VAL A 42 -0.17 15.83 1.95
N HIS A 43 0.89 16.53 1.55
CA HIS A 43 0.77 17.94 1.16
C HIS A 43 0.28 18.09 -0.27
N PHE A 44 0.72 17.19 -1.15
CA PHE A 44 0.38 17.20 -2.56
C PHE A 44 -0.02 15.80 -3.03
N ILE A 45 -1.02 15.76 -3.91
CA ILE A 45 -1.47 14.55 -4.60
C ILE A 45 -1.36 14.81 -6.10
N GLU A 46 -0.50 14.08 -6.80
CA GLU A 46 -0.41 14.13 -8.25
C GLU A 46 -1.48 13.26 -8.90
N GLY A 47 -2.51 13.90 -9.44
CA GLY A 47 -3.71 13.23 -9.92
C GLY A 47 -3.59 12.50 -11.27
N GLY A 48 -2.54 12.80 -12.04
CA GLY A 48 -2.37 12.28 -13.40
C GLY A 48 -1.87 13.33 -14.40
N TRP A 49 -1.85 12.94 -15.68
CA TRP A 49 -1.43 13.78 -16.80
C TRP A 49 -2.64 14.15 -17.67
N PRO A 50 -3.31 15.29 -17.44
CA PRO A 50 -4.45 15.70 -18.24
C PRO A 50 -4.03 15.89 -19.70
N GLY A 51 -4.77 15.25 -20.62
CA GLY A 51 -4.50 15.27 -22.05
C GLY A 51 -3.69 14.10 -22.59
N ALA A 52 -3.01 13.33 -21.74
CA ALA A 52 -2.38 12.07 -22.14
C ALA A 52 -3.36 10.89 -22.04
N ASN A 53 -4.23 10.90 -21.03
CA ASN A 53 -5.19 9.83 -20.75
C ASN A 53 -6.62 10.38 -20.54
N PRO A 54 -7.64 9.89 -21.27
CA PRO A 54 -9.04 10.26 -21.04
C PRO A 54 -9.50 10.06 -19.59
N LYS A 55 -9.00 9.03 -18.89
CA LYS A 55 -9.31 8.79 -17.48
C LYS A 55 -8.84 9.93 -16.58
N ASP A 56 -7.70 10.55 -16.88
CA ASP A 56 -7.15 11.64 -16.08
C ASP A 56 -7.98 12.91 -16.27
N ILE A 57 -8.45 13.18 -17.50
CA ILE A 57 -9.36 14.30 -17.77
C ILE A 57 -10.67 14.13 -16.98
N GLU A 58 -11.27 12.94 -17.02
CA GLU A 58 -12.47 12.63 -16.25
C GLU A 58 -12.22 12.74 -14.73
N PHE A 59 -11.09 12.22 -14.26
CA PHE A 59 -10.70 12.30 -12.85
C PHE A 59 -10.61 13.75 -12.37
N PHE A 60 -9.90 14.65 -13.06
CA PHE A 60 -9.82 16.07 -12.65
C PHE A 60 -11.19 16.76 -12.67
N ALA A 61 -12.03 16.46 -13.67
CA ALA A 61 -13.39 17.02 -13.76
C ALA A 61 -14.29 16.57 -12.59
N ARG A 62 -14.22 15.28 -12.21
CA ARG A 62 -14.97 14.70 -11.10
C ARG A 62 -14.41 15.10 -9.74
N ALA A 63 -13.08 15.07 -9.57
CA ALA A 63 -12.41 15.41 -8.32
C ALA A 63 -12.80 16.80 -7.81
N LYS A 64 -12.96 17.77 -8.72
CA LYS A 64 -13.44 19.12 -8.38
C LYS A 64 -14.83 19.15 -7.75
N GLN A 65 -15.71 18.23 -8.12
CA GLN A 65 -17.11 18.20 -7.70
C GLN A 65 -17.34 17.25 -6.53
N GLU A 66 -16.58 16.16 -6.49
CA GLU A 66 -16.79 15.03 -5.57
C GLU A 66 -15.83 15.06 -4.38
N LEU A 67 -14.63 15.64 -4.52
CA LEU A 67 -13.63 15.65 -3.45
C LEU A 67 -13.57 16.98 -2.73
N THR A 68 -13.47 16.91 -1.40
CA THR A 68 -13.19 18.06 -0.54
C THR A 68 -11.91 17.78 0.25
N PHE A 69 -10.78 18.28 -0.24
CA PHE A 69 -9.51 18.14 0.46
C PHE A 69 -9.42 19.08 1.65
N THR A 70 -8.95 18.54 2.77
CA THR A 70 -8.73 19.29 4.02
C THR A 70 -7.28 19.74 4.17
N THR A 71 -6.36 19.02 3.53
CA THR A 71 -4.91 19.13 3.76
C THR A 71 -4.16 19.20 2.44
N SER A 72 -4.51 18.33 1.49
CA SER A 72 -3.78 18.14 0.25
C SER A 72 -4.12 19.19 -0.80
N ALA A 73 -3.13 19.60 -1.58
CA ALA A 73 -3.33 20.25 -2.88
C ALA A 73 -3.29 19.18 -3.99
N LEU A 74 -4.32 19.16 -4.83
CA LEU A 74 -4.31 18.35 -6.05
C LEU A 74 -3.39 18.98 -7.08
N VAL A 75 -2.58 18.16 -7.74
CA VAL A 75 -1.56 18.59 -8.71
C VAL A 75 -1.79 17.88 -10.04
N ALA A 76 -1.79 18.65 -11.12
CA ALA A 76 -1.75 18.13 -12.48
C ALA A 76 -0.30 18.02 -12.96
N PHE A 77 0.06 16.89 -13.55
CA PHE A 77 1.39 16.64 -14.11
C PHE A 77 1.41 16.93 -15.61
N GLY A 78 2.52 17.46 -16.12
CA GLY A 78 2.72 17.66 -17.55
C GLY A 78 4.19 17.86 -17.89
N SER A 79 4.45 18.41 -19.07
CA SER A 79 5.81 18.74 -19.52
C SER A 79 5.94 20.22 -19.85
N THR A 80 7.18 20.66 -20.05
CA THR A 80 7.45 21.94 -20.70
C THR A 80 6.80 22.01 -22.10
N ARG A 81 6.69 23.22 -22.65
CA ARG A 81 6.36 23.44 -24.06
C ARG A 81 7.25 22.62 -24.98
N ARG A 82 6.76 22.28 -26.16
CA ARG A 82 7.55 21.59 -27.19
C ARG A 82 8.74 22.45 -27.67
N PRO A 83 9.83 21.83 -28.17
CA PRO A 83 10.95 22.54 -28.78
C PRO A 83 10.47 23.47 -29.91
N LEU A 84 10.95 24.71 -29.91
CA LEU A 84 10.60 25.79 -30.85
C LEU A 84 9.10 26.16 -30.87
N GLY A 85 8.30 25.58 -29.97
CA GLY A 85 6.88 25.88 -29.80
C GLY A 85 6.64 27.16 -29.00
N LYS A 86 5.41 27.68 -29.06
CA LYS A 86 4.96 28.82 -28.24
C LYS A 86 4.05 28.33 -27.13
N VAL A 87 4.17 28.93 -25.94
CA VAL A 87 3.36 28.56 -24.77
C VAL A 87 1.85 28.70 -25.00
N ASP A 88 1.42 29.72 -25.76
CA ASP A 88 -0.01 30.00 -26.02
C ASP A 88 -0.69 28.95 -26.93
N ASP A 89 0.10 28.19 -27.70
CA ASP A 89 -0.39 27.13 -28.60
C ASP A 89 -0.01 25.73 -28.12
N ASP A 90 0.61 25.60 -26.94
CA ASP A 90 0.98 24.30 -26.41
C ASP A 90 -0.20 23.63 -25.71
N ALA A 91 -0.68 22.53 -26.29
CA ALA A 91 -1.79 21.77 -25.74
C ALA A 91 -1.51 21.22 -24.34
N THR A 92 -0.26 20.84 -24.03
CA THR A 92 0.11 20.30 -22.72
C THR A 92 -0.05 21.36 -21.65
N LEU A 93 0.47 22.56 -21.90
CA LEU A 93 0.34 23.69 -20.96
C LEU A 93 -1.12 24.14 -20.83
N ARG A 94 -1.90 24.12 -21.91
CA ARG A 94 -3.34 24.43 -21.87
C ARG A 94 -4.10 23.44 -20.98
N ASN A 95 -3.85 22.14 -21.13
CA ASN A 95 -4.51 21.11 -20.33
C ASN A 95 -4.22 21.27 -18.83
N LEU A 96 -3.01 21.71 -18.45
CA LEU A 96 -2.66 22.02 -17.06
C LEU A 96 -3.49 23.19 -16.50
N ILE A 97 -3.78 24.21 -17.31
CA ILE A 97 -4.66 25.31 -16.89
C ILE A 97 -6.10 24.83 -16.75
N GLU A 98 -6.58 24.04 -17.71
CA GLU A 98 -7.94 23.46 -17.76
C GLU A 98 -8.22 22.44 -16.66
N ALA A 99 -7.18 21.81 -16.09
CA ALA A 99 -7.31 20.95 -14.91
C ALA A 99 -7.75 21.72 -13.65
N GLN A 100 -7.63 23.06 -13.65
CA GLN A 100 -8.07 23.95 -12.58
C GLN A 100 -7.51 23.62 -11.19
N THR A 101 -6.32 23.01 -11.13
CA THR A 101 -5.58 22.80 -9.88
C THR A 101 -4.88 24.09 -9.43
N SER A 102 -4.66 24.25 -8.13
CA SER A 102 -3.90 25.39 -7.59
C SER A 102 -2.39 25.25 -7.79
N ALA A 103 -1.92 24.01 -7.96
CA ALA A 103 -0.54 23.67 -8.23
C ALA A 103 -0.42 22.75 -9.45
N VAL A 104 0.70 22.85 -10.15
CA VAL A 104 1.05 22.00 -11.30
C VAL A 104 2.49 21.54 -11.16
N CYS A 105 2.76 20.30 -11.55
CA CYS A 105 4.12 19.76 -11.65
C CYS A 105 4.45 19.57 -13.13
N ILE A 106 5.59 20.08 -13.58
CA ILE A 106 6.05 19.85 -14.96
C ILE A 106 7.41 19.17 -14.97
N VAL A 107 7.59 18.23 -15.89
CA VAL A 107 8.89 17.62 -16.14
C VAL A 107 9.73 18.47 -17.12
N ALA A 108 11.00 18.66 -16.76
CA ALA A 108 12.01 19.34 -17.54
C ALA A 108 13.26 18.44 -17.69
N LYS A 109 13.87 18.43 -18.87
CA LYS A 109 15.15 17.72 -19.08
C LYS A 109 16.29 18.57 -18.52
N ALA A 110 16.94 18.07 -17.46
CA ALA A 110 18.09 18.74 -16.84
C ALA A 110 19.46 18.15 -17.24
N TRP A 111 19.47 17.21 -18.18
CA TRP A 111 20.67 16.59 -18.72
C TRP A 111 20.88 17.03 -20.18
N ASP A 112 22.05 17.60 -20.49
CA ASP A 112 22.42 18.06 -21.84
C ASP A 112 22.26 16.96 -22.90
N TYR A 113 22.69 15.73 -22.57
CA TYR A 113 22.52 14.56 -23.42
C TYR A 113 21.05 14.33 -23.82
N HIS A 114 20.09 14.47 -22.89
CA HIS A 114 18.68 14.32 -23.21
C HIS A 114 18.12 15.48 -24.03
N VAL A 115 18.62 16.71 -23.84
CA VAL A 115 18.21 17.85 -24.65
C VAL A 115 18.66 17.66 -26.11
N GLU A 116 19.92 17.29 -26.33
CA GLU A 116 20.47 17.15 -27.68
C GLU A 116 19.99 15.88 -28.39
N HIS A 117 19.86 14.76 -27.68
CA HIS A 117 19.58 13.47 -28.33
C HIS A 117 18.13 13.01 -28.23
N ALA A 118 17.44 13.29 -27.12
CA ALA A 118 16.05 12.86 -26.94
C ALA A 118 15.07 13.94 -27.41
N LEU A 119 15.28 15.20 -27.03
CA LEU A 119 14.46 16.33 -27.50
C LEU A 119 14.89 16.86 -28.87
N GLN A 120 16.11 16.54 -29.31
CA GLN A 120 16.67 16.94 -30.61
C GLN A 120 16.67 18.46 -30.82
N THR A 121 17.08 19.20 -29.78
CA THR A 121 17.15 20.68 -29.80
C THR A 121 18.44 21.18 -29.15
N THR A 122 18.68 22.50 -29.19
CA THR A 122 19.88 23.10 -28.58
C THR A 122 19.71 23.29 -27.07
N LEU A 123 20.84 23.39 -26.35
CA LEU A 123 20.85 23.64 -24.91
C LEU A 123 20.16 24.96 -24.53
N GLU A 124 20.36 26.02 -25.32
CA GLU A 124 19.69 27.31 -25.13
C GLU A 124 18.18 27.19 -25.27
N GLU A 125 17.72 26.41 -26.26
CA GLU A 125 16.29 26.18 -26.46
C GLU A 125 15.71 25.30 -25.35
N GLY A 126 16.43 24.29 -24.87
CA GLY A 126 16.03 23.49 -23.71
C GLY A 126 15.84 24.35 -22.45
N ILE A 127 16.76 25.28 -22.19
CA ILE A 127 16.65 26.25 -21.10
C ILE A 127 15.46 27.20 -21.30
N ALA A 128 15.24 27.68 -22.53
CA ALA A 128 14.11 28.54 -22.86
C ALA A 128 12.77 27.81 -22.67
N MET A 129 12.65 26.54 -23.07
CA MET A 129 11.46 25.72 -22.86
C MET A 129 11.06 25.69 -21.38
N VAL A 130 12.03 25.53 -20.46
CA VAL A 130 11.77 25.54 -19.01
C VAL A 130 11.30 26.91 -18.55
N SER A 131 12.08 27.97 -18.81
CA SER A 131 11.74 29.33 -18.38
C SER A 131 10.37 29.78 -18.91
N ASP A 132 10.08 29.56 -20.20
CA ASP A 132 8.85 30.00 -20.82
C ASP A 132 7.62 29.29 -20.24
N SER A 133 7.74 27.97 -20.03
CA SER A 133 6.64 27.16 -19.48
C SER A 133 6.31 27.56 -18.05
N VAL A 134 7.35 27.74 -17.22
CA VAL A 134 7.17 28.16 -15.83
C VAL A 134 6.55 29.56 -15.76
N LYS A 135 7.03 30.51 -16.59
CA LYS A 135 6.46 31.87 -16.66
C LYS A 135 4.99 31.84 -17.05
N TYR A 136 4.65 31.07 -18.08
CA TYR A 136 3.28 30.95 -18.55
C TYR A 136 2.34 30.39 -17.46
N LEU A 137 2.74 29.32 -16.78
CA LEU A 137 1.93 28.71 -15.73
C LEU A 137 1.80 29.62 -14.51
N THR A 138 2.89 30.28 -14.11
CA THR A 138 2.90 31.25 -13.00
C THR A 138 2.00 32.46 -13.31
N ALA A 139 2.05 32.97 -14.54
CA ALA A 139 1.18 34.07 -15.01
C ALA A 139 -0.31 33.70 -15.06
N ASN A 140 -0.65 32.41 -14.99
CA ASN A 140 -2.01 31.88 -14.88
C ASN A 140 -2.33 31.39 -13.45
N ASP A 141 -1.71 32.00 -12.44
CA ASP A 141 -1.97 31.78 -11.02
C ASP A 141 -1.78 30.31 -10.58
N ARG A 142 -0.79 29.62 -11.14
CA ARG A 142 -0.40 28.27 -10.70
C ARG A 142 0.85 28.32 -9.84
N ARG A 143 0.84 27.58 -8.72
CA ARG A 143 2.07 27.19 -8.03
C ARG A 143 2.79 26.15 -8.90
N VAL A 144 3.98 26.49 -9.39
CA VAL A 144 4.73 25.60 -10.30
C VAL A 144 5.81 24.84 -9.54
N LEU A 145 5.75 23.51 -9.63
CA LEU A 145 6.81 22.58 -9.26
C LEU A 145 7.46 22.06 -10.55
N VAL A 146 8.78 21.89 -10.54
CA VAL A 146 9.52 21.42 -11.72
C VAL A 146 10.36 20.21 -11.36
N ASP A 147 10.02 19.09 -11.99
CA ASP A 147 10.77 17.83 -11.91
C ASP A 147 11.93 17.89 -12.91
N MET A 148 13.15 17.96 -12.36
CA MET A 148 14.40 17.98 -13.11
C MET A 148 14.78 16.54 -13.42
N GLU A 149 14.24 16.04 -14.54
CA GLU A 149 14.40 14.66 -14.95
C GLU A 149 15.86 14.33 -15.25
N HIS A 150 16.33 13.17 -14.76
CA HIS A 150 17.72 12.70 -14.85
C HIS A 150 18.75 13.68 -14.26
N PHE A 151 18.37 14.48 -13.26
CA PHE A 151 19.24 15.53 -12.71
C PHE A 151 20.58 14.99 -12.19
N PHE A 152 20.60 13.85 -11.50
CA PHE A 152 21.85 13.34 -10.91
C PHE A 152 22.85 12.87 -11.95
N ASP A 153 22.41 12.19 -13.01
CA ASP A 153 23.26 11.80 -14.13
C ASP A 153 23.73 13.04 -14.91
N GLY A 154 22.81 13.98 -15.15
CA GLY A 154 23.11 15.26 -15.79
C GLY A 154 24.12 16.08 -15.02
N PHE A 155 24.00 16.16 -13.69
CA PHE A 155 24.93 16.90 -12.85
C PHE A 155 26.31 16.24 -12.80
N LYS A 156 26.38 14.91 -12.73
CA LYS A 156 27.66 14.18 -12.79
C LYS A 156 28.37 14.39 -14.12
N SER A 157 27.63 14.50 -15.22
CA SER A 157 28.15 14.71 -16.57
C SER A 157 28.54 16.17 -16.84
N ASN A 158 27.62 17.10 -16.55
CA ASN A 158 27.73 18.53 -16.82
C ASN A 158 26.96 19.34 -15.76
N PRO A 159 27.62 19.67 -14.62
CA PRO A 159 27.02 20.45 -13.55
C PRO A 159 26.55 21.84 -14.01
N GLU A 160 27.31 22.50 -14.89
CA GLU A 160 27.02 23.87 -15.34
C GLU A 160 25.68 23.93 -16.07
N PHE A 161 25.43 23.02 -17.01
CA PHE A 161 24.15 22.98 -17.71
C PHE A 161 23.00 22.68 -16.76
N SER A 162 23.17 21.70 -15.88
CA SER A 162 22.14 21.30 -14.90
C SER A 162 21.75 22.48 -13.99
N LEU A 163 22.73 23.26 -13.51
CA LEU A 163 22.49 24.45 -12.69
C LEU A 163 21.81 25.59 -13.47
N ARG A 164 22.18 25.80 -14.75
CA ARG A 164 21.51 26.80 -15.61
C ARG A 164 20.03 26.46 -15.84
N VAL A 165 19.67 25.19 -15.88
CA VAL A 165 18.25 24.77 -15.98
C VAL A 165 17.50 25.10 -14.68
N LEU A 166 18.11 24.91 -13.52
CA LEU A 166 17.54 25.33 -12.23
C LEU A 166 17.30 26.85 -12.20
N GLU A 167 18.31 27.64 -12.58
CA GLU A 167 18.22 29.10 -12.63
C GLU A 167 17.10 29.58 -13.55
N ALA A 168 16.92 28.94 -14.70
CA ALA A 168 15.85 29.27 -15.63
C ALA A 168 14.45 29.00 -15.06
N ALA A 169 14.29 27.92 -14.29
CA ALA A 169 13.06 27.65 -13.56
C ALA A 169 12.79 28.70 -12.47
N ILE A 170 13.83 29.08 -11.69
CA ILE A 170 13.72 30.14 -10.67
C ILE A 170 13.31 31.48 -11.30
N ILE A 171 14.00 31.90 -12.37
CA ILE A 171 13.68 33.12 -13.13
C ILE A 171 12.25 33.07 -13.68
N GLY A 172 11.76 31.87 -13.99
CA GLY A 172 10.39 31.67 -14.44
C GLY A 172 9.33 31.79 -13.35
N GLY A 173 9.72 31.73 -12.07
CA GLY A 173 8.82 31.77 -10.92
C GLY A 173 8.51 30.40 -10.32
N ALA A 174 9.31 29.37 -10.62
CA ALA A 174 9.12 28.05 -10.01
C ALA A 174 9.29 28.13 -8.50
N THR A 175 8.38 27.48 -7.77
CA THR A 175 8.41 27.44 -6.30
C THR A 175 9.19 26.26 -5.76
N HIS A 176 9.24 25.17 -6.53
CA HIS A 176 9.92 23.92 -6.15
C HIS A 176 10.78 23.45 -7.31
N LEU A 177 12.03 23.09 -7.01
CA LEU A 177 12.97 22.46 -7.93
C LEU A 177 13.25 21.05 -7.42
N VAL A 178 12.69 20.06 -8.09
CA VAL A 178 12.72 18.67 -7.63
C VAL A 178 13.82 17.96 -8.40
N LEU A 179 14.85 17.50 -7.69
CA LEU A 179 15.98 16.82 -8.29
C LEU A 179 15.61 15.34 -8.45
N CYS A 180 15.56 14.83 -9.68
CA CYS A 180 15.09 13.47 -9.93
C CYS A 180 16.26 12.50 -10.15
N ASP A 181 16.35 11.45 -9.32
CA ASP A 181 17.20 10.26 -9.53
C ASP A 181 16.42 9.27 -10.40
N THR A 182 16.17 9.66 -11.65
CA THR A 182 15.24 8.98 -12.57
C THR A 182 15.66 7.55 -12.88
N ASN A 183 16.96 7.29 -12.99
CA ASN A 183 17.50 5.94 -13.19
C ASN A 183 17.58 5.11 -11.89
N GLY A 184 17.31 5.71 -10.72
CA GLY A 184 17.44 5.06 -9.40
C GLY A 184 18.86 4.58 -9.06
N GLY A 185 19.86 5.11 -9.79
CA GLY A 185 21.25 4.65 -9.78
C GLY A 185 22.15 5.36 -8.78
N SER A 186 21.67 6.43 -8.13
CA SER A 186 22.48 7.21 -7.20
C SER A 186 22.61 6.51 -5.85
N LEU A 187 23.77 6.65 -5.21
CA LEU A 187 23.97 6.19 -3.84
C LEU A 187 23.80 7.35 -2.84
N PRO A 188 23.51 7.09 -1.55
CA PRO A 188 23.21 8.15 -0.58
C PRO A 188 24.31 9.22 -0.44
N SER A 189 25.59 8.83 -0.59
CA SER A 189 26.71 9.77 -0.56
C SER A 189 26.71 10.74 -1.75
N ASP A 190 26.32 10.26 -2.93
CA ASP A 190 26.21 11.09 -4.14
C ASP A 190 25.09 12.11 -3.96
N VAL A 191 23.95 11.65 -3.45
CA VAL A 191 22.78 12.49 -3.22
C VAL A 191 23.09 13.56 -2.17
N LEU A 192 23.74 13.17 -1.07
CA LEU A 192 24.16 14.12 -0.04
C LEU A 192 25.09 15.21 -0.60
N HIS A 193 26.06 14.82 -1.43
CA HIS A 193 26.98 15.76 -2.04
C HIS A 193 26.28 16.70 -3.03
N ILE A 194 25.56 16.14 -4.01
CA ILE A 194 24.96 16.90 -5.13
C ILE A 194 23.86 17.83 -4.63
N VAL A 195 22.97 17.37 -3.75
CA VAL A 195 21.92 18.21 -3.16
C VAL A 195 22.55 19.33 -2.32
N GLY A 196 23.64 19.05 -1.60
CA GLY A 196 24.38 20.05 -0.84
C GLY A 196 25.00 21.14 -1.72
N GLU A 197 25.57 20.78 -2.88
CA GLU A 197 26.08 21.76 -3.85
C GLU A 197 24.95 22.59 -4.47
N VAL A 198 23.83 21.97 -4.84
CA VAL A 198 22.65 22.70 -5.34
C VAL A 198 22.14 23.68 -4.28
N LYS A 199 22.03 23.26 -3.01
CA LYS A 199 21.57 24.13 -1.91
C LYS A 199 22.49 25.33 -1.70
N LYS A 200 23.81 25.16 -1.84
CA LYS A 200 24.77 26.27 -1.79
C LYS A 200 24.61 27.23 -2.97
N HIS A 201 24.31 26.69 -4.16
CA HIS A 201 24.18 27.48 -5.39
C HIS A 201 22.90 28.33 -5.40
N ILE A 202 21.74 27.74 -5.11
CA ILE A 202 20.44 28.42 -5.21
C ILE A 202 19.96 29.08 -3.91
N GLY A 203 20.59 28.80 -2.78
CA GLY A 203 20.17 29.34 -1.49
C GLY A 203 18.72 29.02 -1.13
N ASP A 204 17.94 30.05 -0.81
CA ASP A 204 16.52 29.97 -0.43
C ASP A 204 15.58 30.49 -1.52
N ASP A 205 16.06 30.66 -2.76
CA ASP A 205 15.27 31.19 -3.89
C ASP A 205 14.10 30.28 -4.30
N ALA A 206 14.21 28.96 -4.02
CA ALA A 206 13.16 27.97 -4.23
C ALA A 206 13.29 26.80 -3.24
N THR A 207 12.20 26.06 -3.03
CA THR A 207 12.22 24.83 -2.23
C THR A 207 12.89 23.71 -3.04
N ILE A 208 13.95 23.11 -2.48
CA ILE A 208 14.56 21.92 -3.08
C ILE A 208 13.73 20.70 -2.73
N GLY A 209 13.33 19.96 -3.77
CA GLY A 209 12.70 18.66 -3.66
C GLY A 209 13.58 17.52 -4.14
N ILE A 210 13.19 16.29 -3.80
CA ILE A 210 13.83 15.06 -4.23
C ILE A 210 12.78 14.08 -4.74
N HIS A 211 13.08 13.40 -5.84
CA HIS A 211 12.28 12.30 -6.39
C HIS A 211 13.24 11.16 -6.77
N CYS A 212 13.22 10.06 -6.02
CA CYS A 212 14.12 8.93 -6.26
C CYS A 212 13.37 7.67 -6.67
N HIS A 213 13.88 6.99 -7.70
CA HIS A 213 13.55 5.60 -8.02
C HIS A 213 14.45 4.62 -7.28
N ASP A 214 14.04 3.35 -7.20
CA ASP A 214 14.63 2.35 -6.30
C ASP A 214 15.51 1.29 -6.99
N ASP A 215 16.08 1.60 -8.16
CA ASP A 215 16.86 0.64 -8.97
C ASP A 215 18.08 0.06 -8.24
N THR A 216 18.64 0.79 -7.26
CA THR A 216 19.71 0.33 -6.36
C THR A 216 19.23 -0.08 -4.97
N GLY A 217 17.92 -0.09 -4.71
CA GLY A 217 17.33 -0.28 -3.39
C GLY A 217 17.62 0.88 -2.41
N CYS A 218 18.00 2.05 -2.93
CA CYS A 218 18.45 3.20 -2.15
C CYS A 218 17.46 4.36 -2.13
N ALA A 219 16.27 4.29 -2.75
CA ALA A 219 15.37 5.44 -2.92
C ALA A 219 15.01 6.13 -1.60
N VAL A 220 14.67 5.34 -0.57
CA VAL A 220 14.40 5.85 0.78
C VAL A 220 15.65 6.50 1.37
N ALA A 221 16.80 5.83 1.32
CA ALA A 221 18.06 6.35 1.88
C ALA A 221 18.51 7.65 1.19
N ASN A 222 18.36 7.72 -0.14
CA ASN A 222 18.64 8.88 -0.96
C ASN A 222 17.72 10.05 -0.59
N SER A 223 16.42 9.79 -0.41
CA SER A 223 15.47 10.81 0.04
C SER A 223 15.83 11.37 1.42
N LEU A 224 16.22 10.52 2.37
CA LEU A 224 16.69 10.97 3.69
C LEU A 224 17.99 11.80 3.57
N ALA A 225 18.94 11.38 2.74
CA ALA A 225 20.18 12.09 2.48
C ALA A 225 19.96 13.47 1.84
N ALA A 226 19.00 13.59 0.92
CA ALA A 226 18.61 14.86 0.33
C ALA A 226 18.02 15.81 1.38
N VAL A 227 17.15 15.33 2.28
CA VAL A 227 16.59 16.14 3.37
C VAL A 227 17.67 16.62 4.33
N GLN A 228 18.62 15.74 4.69
CA GLN A 228 19.80 16.12 5.48
C GLN A 228 20.63 17.22 4.82
N SER A 229 20.63 17.27 3.49
CA SER A 229 21.37 18.25 2.68
C SER A 229 20.60 19.53 2.38
N GLY A 230 19.37 19.65 2.88
CA GLY A 230 18.56 20.86 2.78
C GLY A 230 17.30 20.75 1.92
N ALA A 231 16.99 19.59 1.35
CA ALA A 231 15.70 19.37 0.69
C ALA A 231 14.55 19.45 1.72
N ARG A 232 13.44 20.04 1.33
CA ARG A 232 12.24 20.23 2.19
C ARG A 232 10.96 19.75 1.51
N HIS A 233 11.11 18.96 0.47
CA HIS A 233 10.03 18.38 -0.31
C HIS A 233 10.47 16.98 -0.78
N VAL A 234 9.64 15.96 -0.57
CA VAL A 234 9.93 14.57 -0.97
C VAL A 234 8.77 14.04 -1.79
N GLN A 235 9.08 13.61 -3.01
CA GLN A 235 8.16 12.89 -3.87
C GLN A 235 8.34 11.38 -3.74
N GLY A 236 7.23 10.65 -3.77
CA GLY A 236 7.25 9.19 -3.76
C GLY A 236 5.84 8.64 -3.90
N THR A 237 5.70 7.33 -3.71
CA THR A 237 4.41 6.64 -3.77
C THR A 237 4.14 5.85 -2.51
N LEU A 238 2.87 5.66 -2.18
CA LEU A 238 2.47 4.65 -1.21
C LEU A 238 2.93 3.27 -1.69
N ASN A 239 3.45 2.48 -0.76
CA ASN A 239 3.94 1.13 -0.99
C ASN A 239 5.09 1.01 -2.00
N GLY A 240 5.76 2.13 -2.35
CA GLY A 240 6.88 2.13 -3.28
C GLY A 240 6.49 1.72 -4.71
N LEU A 241 5.24 1.96 -5.11
CA LEU A 241 4.79 1.73 -6.49
C LEU A 241 5.52 2.63 -7.49
N GLY A 242 5.76 2.15 -8.70
CA GLY A 242 6.41 2.93 -9.76
C GLY A 242 6.97 2.04 -10.86
N GLU A 243 7.60 2.65 -11.85
CA GLU A 243 8.30 1.90 -12.89
C GLU A 243 9.42 1.03 -12.32
N ARG A 244 9.68 -0.12 -12.97
CA ARG A 244 10.79 -1.03 -12.67
C ARG A 244 10.77 -1.51 -11.21
N THR A 245 11.63 -0.95 -10.39
CA THR A 245 11.84 -1.26 -8.97
C THR A 245 11.00 -0.38 -8.04
N GLY A 246 10.33 0.63 -8.59
CA GLY A 246 9.45 1.52 -7.86
C GLY A 246 10.07 2.87 -7.52
N ASN A 247 9.31 3.64 -6.75
CA ASN A 247 9.69 4.95 -6.23
C ASN A 247 10.08 4.89 -4.76
N THR A 248 10.57 6.00 -4.24
CA THR A 248 10.69 6.24 -2.80
C THR A 248 9.39 5.85 -2.10
N ASN A 249 9.47 4.83 -1.24
CA ASN A 249 8.31 4.32 -0.54
C ASN A 249 7.88 5.28 0.58
N LEU A 250 6.73 5.94 0.40
CA LEU A 250 6.18 6.90 1.36
C LEU A 250 5.84 6.26 2.70
N THR A 251 5.46 4.98 2.73
CA THR A 251 5.18 4.26 3.98
C THR A 251 6.43 4.02 4.83
N THR A 252 7.61 4.20 4.24
CA THR A 252 8.90 4.08 4.93
C THR A 252 9.56 5.45 5.18
N VAL A 253 9.56 6.34 4.19
CA VAL A 253 10.26 7.64 4.31
C VAL A 253 9.59 8.56 5.32
N ILE A 254 8.25 8.58 5.39
CA ILE A 254 7.50 9.47 6.29
C ILE A 254 7.80 9.14 7.78
N PRO A 255 7.67 7.89 8.27
CA PRO A 255 8.06 7.56 9.63
C PRO A 255 9.55 7.81 9.94
N ASN A 256 10.44 7.57 8.98
CA ASN A 256 11.87 7.86 9.16
C ASN A 256 12.11 9.37 9.39
N LEU A 257 11.50 10.23 8.56
CA LEU A 257 11.62 11.67 8.70
C LEU A 257 11.03 12.18 10.02
N GLN A 258 9.82 11.71 10.37
CA GLN A 258 9.13 12.17 11.57
C GLN A 258 9.69 11.59 12.87
N LEU A 259 9.78 10.26 12.99
CA LEU A 259 10.09 9.58 14.24
C LEU A 259 11.59 9.47 14.50
N LYS A 260 12.43 9.50 13.46
CA LYS A 260 13.88 9.31 13.59
C LYS A 260 14.67 10.59 13.35
N MET A 261 14.25 11.42 12.41
CA MET A 261 14.96 12.65 12.06
C MET A 261 14.33 13.93 12.65
N GLY A 262 13.15 13.82 13.27
CA GLY A 262 12.51 14.92 14.00
C GLY A 262 11.89 16.02 13.13
N TYR A 263 11.61 15.72 11.85
CA TYR A 263 10.88 16.60 10.95
C TYR A 263 9.36 16.45 11.12
N GLU A 264 8.60 17.43 10.67
CA GLU A 264 7.15 17.32 10.50
C GLU A 264 6.86 16.96 9.03
N CYS A 265 6.02 15.95 8.76
CA CYS A 265 5.69 15.54 7.38
C CYS A 265 4.18 15.38 7.14
N LEU A 266 3.45 14.93 8.16
CA LEU A 266 2.00 14.83 8.19
C LEU A 266 1.47 15.66 9.38
N PRO A 267 0.21 16.11 9.34
CA PRO A 267 -0.43 16.76 10.47
C PRO A 267 -0.37 15.90 11.75
N GLU A 268 -0.33 16.56 12.90
CA GLU A 268 -0.29 15.92 14.21
C GLU A 268 -1.40 14.85 14.35
N GLY A 269 -1.01 13.67 14.85
CA GLY A 269 -1.92 12.54 15.05
C GLY A 269 -2.31 11.77 13.79
N ARG A 270 -1.83 12.13 12.59
CA ARG A 270 -2.19 11.40 11.36
C ARG A 270 -1.25 10.24 10.99
N LEU A 271 -0.06 10.18 11.59
CA LEU A 271 0.89 9.10 11.31
C LEU A 271 0.32 7.70 11.66
N GLU A 272 -0.57 7.61 12.65
CA GLU A 272 -1.25 6.37 13.03
C GLU A 272 -2.17 5.81 11.91
N ARG A 273 -2.50 6.61 10.89
CA ARG A 273 -3.33 6.18 9.76
C ARG A 273 -2.54 5.45 8.68
N LEU A 274 -1.20 5.48 8.76
CA LEU A 274 -0.32 5.06 7.69
C LEU A 274 -0.55 3.61 7.25
N THR A 275 -0.64 2.68 8.20
CA THR A 275 -0.86 1.26 7.90
C THR A 275 -2.23 1.01 7.26
N ALA A 276 -3.30 1.64 7.78
CA ALA A 276 -4.64 1.48 7.23
C ALA A 276 -4.74 2.02 5.80
N VAL A 277 -4.20 3.23 5.55
CA VAL A 277 -4.18 3.84 4.22
C VAL A 277 -3.34 3.02 3.24
N SER A 278 -2.16 2.54 3.67
CA SER A 278 -1.30 1.64 2.92
C SER A 278 -2.06 0.39 2.44
N ASN A 279 -2.82 -0.24 3.35
CA ASN A 279 -3.57 -1.45 3.06
C ASN A 279 -4.75 -1.18 2.12
N TYR A 280 -5.51 -0.10 2.37
CA TYR A 280 -6.64 0.29 1.53
C TYR A 280 -6.20 0.54 0.08
N VAL A 281 -5.11 1.28 -0.13
CA VAL A 281 -4.60 1.56 -1.48
C VAL A 281 -4.15 0.27 -2.17
N ALA A 282 -3.50 -0.66 -1.46
CA ALA A 282 -3.15 -1.95 -2.03
C ALA A 282 -4.37 -2.78 -2.41
N GLU A 283 -5.42 -2.78 -1.58
CA GLU A 283 -6.69 -3.47 -1.85
C GLU A 283 -7.40 -2.91 -3.09
N VAL A 284 -7.56 -1.59 -3.18
CA VAL A 284 -8.17 -0.93 -4.35
C VAL A 284 -7.39 -1.21 -5.64
N LEU A 285 -6.07 -1.28 -5.55
CA LEU A 285 -5.20 -1.61 -6.69
C LEU A 285 -5.03 -3.11 -6.92
N ASN A 286 -5.72 -3.96 -6.15
CA ASN A 286 -5.65 -5.42 -6.19
C ASN A 286 -4.19 -5.93 -6.15
N ARG A 287 -3.38 -5.35 -5.25
CA ARG A 287 -1.98 -5.73 -5.07
C ARG A 287 -1.76 -6.46 -3.75
N PRO A 288 -1.01 -7.57 -3.76
CA PRO A 288 -0.62 -8.22 -2.52
C PRO A 288 0.35 -7.31 -1.75
N LEU A 289 0.07 -7.10 -0.46
CA LEU A 289 0.96 -6.40 0.45
C LEU A 289 2.20 -7.24 0.74
N ASN A 290 3.35 -6.59 0.92
CA ASN A 290 4.55 -7.23 1.45
C ASN A 290 4.45 -7.32 2.99
N PRO A 291 4.33 -8.53 3.59
CA PRO A 291 4.22 -8.65 5.05
C PRO A 291 5.43 -8.11 5.79
N GLN A 292 6.60 -8.08 5.15
CA GLN A 292 7.86 -7.60 5.74
C GLN A 292 8.16 -6.14 5.38
N ALA A 293 7.20 -5.42 4.79
CA ALA A 293 7.37 -4.00 4.51
C ALA A 293 7.69 -3.23 5.81
N PRO A 294 8.69 -2.33 5.81
CA PRO A 294 8.97 -1.50 6.99
C PRO A 294 7.72 -0.75 7.45
N TYR A 295 7.52 -0.67 8.76
CA TYR A 295 6.41 0.01 9.44
C TYR A 295 5.01 -0.58 9.19
N VAL A 296 4.57 -0.73 7.95
CA VAL A 296 3.18 -1.09 7.61
C VAL A 296 2.96 -2.59 7.37
N GLY A 297 4.03 -3.36 7.21
CA GLY A 297 3.94 -4.81 6.99
C GLY A 297 3.39 -5.54 8.22
N SER A 298 2.55 -6.55 7.99
CA SER A 298 1.95 -7.35 9.08
C SER A 298 2.97 -8.17 9.88
N SER A 299 4.21 -8.27 9.41
CA SER A 299 5.35 -8.90 10.09
C SER A 299 6.40 -7.89 10.57
N ALA A 300 6.21 -6.57 10.36
CA ALA A 300 7.19 -5.54 10.73
C ALA A 300 7.47 -5.50 12.24
N PHE A 301 6.47 -5.84 13.05
CA PHE A 301 6.53 -5.91 14.52
C PHE A 301 6.14 -7.30 15.04
N ALA A 302 6.45 -8.34 14.27
CA ALA A 302 6.13 -9.72 14.63
C ALA A 302 7.30 -10.42 15.34
N HIS A 303 7.00 -11.14 16.42
CA HIS A 303 7.98 -11.84 17.24
C HIS A 303 7.68 -13.33 17.29
N LYS A 304 8.60 -14.14 16.74
CA LYS A 304 8.49 -15.61 16.66
C LYS A 304 9.37 -16.34 17.68
N ALA A 305 10.57 -15.82 17.97
CA ALA A 305 11.53 -16.53 18.82
C ALA A 305 11.15 -16.43 20.31
N GLY A 306 11.10 -17.55 21.02
CA GLY A 306 10.74 -17.60 22.44
C GLY A 306 11.61 -16.71 23.36
N LEU A 307 12.86 -16.45 22.98
CA LEU A 307 13.73 -15.50 23.66
C LEU A 307 13.29 -14.04 23.47
N HIS A 308 12.85 -13.65 22.26
CA HIS A 308 12.35 -12.31 21.97
C HIS A 308 11.05 -12.06 22.73
N VAL A 309 10.12 -13.03 22.67
CA VAL A 309 8.82 -12.96 23.35
C VAL A 309 8.99 -12.80 24.87
N SER A 310 9.89 -13.59 25.49
CA SER A 310 10.19 -13.47 26.92
C SER A 310 10.86 -12.16 27.32
N ALA A 311 11.58 -11.52 26.41
CA ALA A 311 12.23 -10.26 26.69
C ALA A 311 11.28 -9.06 26.51
N ILE A 312 10.42 -9.10 25.48
CA ILE A 312 9.39 -8.07 25.23
C ILE A 312 8.38 -8.00 26.38
N SER A 313 8.01 -9.14 26.97
CA SER A 313 7.12 -9.14 28.14
C SER A 313 7.73 -8.47 29.37
N ARG A 314 9.06 -8.36 29.43
CA ARG A 314 9.79 -7.68 30.50
C ARG A 314 10.13 -6.23 30.15
N ALA A 315 10.41 -5.96 28.88
CA ALA A 315 10.77 -4.65 28.36
C ALA A 315 10.31 -4.54 26.90
N LYS A 316 9.21 -3.82 26.66
CA LYS A 316 8.58 -3.70 25.33
C LYS A 316 9.53 -3.09 24.28
N ASP A 317 10.43 -2.20 24.69
CA ASP A 317 11.42 -1.52 23.86
C ASP A 317 12.67 -2.36 23.55
N ALA A 318 12.77 -3.58 24.06
CA ALA A 318 13.96 -4.41 23.88
C ALA A 318 14.17 -4.90 22.42
N TYR A 319 13.10 -4.98 21.62
CA TYR A 319 13.14 -5.50 20.25
C TYR A 319 12.35 -4.67 19.24
N GLU A 320 11.69 -3.60 19.66
CA GLU A 320 10.91 -2.71 18.80
C GLU A 320 11.55 -1.32 18.79
N HIS A 321 11.94 -0.85 17.61
CA HIS A 321 12.64 0.43 17.49
C HIS A 321 11.72 1.65 17.59
N ILE A 322 10.40 1.46 17.58
CA ILE A 322 9.34 2.43 17.86
C ILE A 322 8.14 1.69 18.47
N ALA A 323 7.22 2.41 19.09
CA ALA A 323 5.89 1.87 19.40
C ALA A 323 5.10 1.66 18.08
N PRO A 324 4.63 0.44 17.76
CA PRO A 324 3.94 0.14 16.50
C PRO A 324 2.68 0.98 16.25
N GLU A 325 1.98 1.37 17.33
CA GLU A 325 0.74 2.13 17.27
C GLU A 325 0.93 3.51 16.64
N LEU A 326 2.15 4.07 16.73
CA LEU A 326 2.49 5.36 16.13
C LEU A 326 2.34 5.37 14.60
N VAL A 327 2.42 4.21 13.96
CA VAL A 327 2.25 4.04 12.50
C VAL A 327 0.98 3.26 12.15
N GLY A 328 0.09 3.02 13.11
CA GLY A 328 -1.13 2.26 12.91
C GLY A 328 -0.94 0.75 12.81
N ASN A 329 0.20 0.25 13.27
CA ASN A 329 0.48 -1.19 13.32
C ASN A 329 0.44 -1.67 14.78
N GLY A 330 0.62 -2.97 14.99
CA GLY A 330 0.60 -3.59 16.32
C GLY A 330 1.68 -4.64 16.47
N THR A 331 2.13 -4.85 17.71
CA THR A 331 2.98 -5.99 18.06
C THR A 331 2.20 -7.28 17.83
N ARG A 332 2.79 -8.24 17.09
CA ARG A 332 2.19 -9.57 16.87
C ARG A 332 3.09 -10.67 17.42
N PHE A 333 2.53 -11.52 18.26
CA PHE A 333 3.21 -12.74 18.69
C PHE A 333 2.82 -13.91 17.79
N LEU A 334 3.79 -14.46 17.06
CA LEU A 334 3.56 -15.61 16.20
C LEU A 334 3.64 -16.89 17.02
N VAL A 335 2.62 -17.73 16.87
CA VAL A 335 2.50 -19.03 17.54
C VAL A 335 2.66 -20.12 16.50
N SER A 336 3.57 -21.06 16.77
CA SER A 336 3.79 -22.29 15.98
C SER A 336 4.11 -23.47 16.89
N GLU A 337 4.43 -24.64 16.33
CA GLU A 337 4.84 -25.84 17.06
C GLU A 337 6.02 -25.61 18.03
N MET A 338 6.84 -24.58 17.79
CA MET A 338 7.96 -24.17 18.64
C MET A 338 7.54 -23.23 19.79
N ALA A 339 6.27 -22.85 19.87
CA ALA A 339 5.78 -21.93 20.89
C ALA A 339 5.86 -22.57 22.29
N GLY A 340 6.45 -21.83 23.23
CA GLY A 340 6.43 -22.19 24.65
C GLY A 340 5.16 -21.70 25.33
N ARG A 341 4.94 -22.15 26.58
CA ARG A 341 3.80 -21.72 27.42
C ARG A 341 3.69 -20.20 27.54
N ALA A 342 4.83 -19.50 27.60
CA ALA A 342 4.88 -18.04 27.67
C ALA A 342 4.28 -17.37 26.42
N THR A 343 4.56 -17.88 25.22
CA THR A 343 4.01 -17.34 23.96
C THR A 343 2.50 -17.53 23.90
N ILE A 344 1.99 -18.71 24.28
CA ILE A 344 0.55 -18.98 24.31
C ILE A 344 -0.15 -18.08 25.34
N THR A 345 0.45 -17.90 26.52
CA THR A 345 -0.11 -17.04 27.58
C THR A 345 -0.19 -15.58 27.11
N MET A 346 0.87 -15.05 26.50
CA MET A 346 0.87 -13.68 25.98
C MET A 346 -0.15 -13.50 24.85
N LYS A 347 -0.27 -14.48 23.95
CA LYS A 347 -1.29 -14.42 22.89
C LYS A 347 -2.70 -14.50 23.48
N ALA A 348 -2.91 -15.28 24.53
CA ALA A 348 -4.19 -15.34 25.23
C ALA A 348 -4.52 -13.97 25.86
N ASP A 349 -3.56 -13.33 26.53
CA ASP A 349 -3.71 -11.99 27.10
C ASP A 349 -4.02 -10.93 26.02
N GLU A 350 -3.33 -10.98 24.87
CA GLU A 350 -3.58 -10.11 23.71
C GLU A 350 -5.02 -10.25 23.19
N LEU A 351 -5.54 -11.48 23.17
CA LEU A 351 -6.90 -11.81 22.73
C LEU A 351 -7.97 -11.60 23.84
N GLY A 352 -7.56 -11.21 25.05
CA GLY A 352 -8.44 -11.09 26.20
C GLY A 352 -8.99 -12.43 26.71
N LEU A 353 -8.28 -13.52 26.50
CA LEU A 353 -8.66 -14.88 26.88
C LEU A 353 -8.02 -15.28 28.21
N THR A 354 -8.85 -15.67 29.18
CA THR A 354 -8.34 -16.27 30.42
C THR A 354 -8.11 -17.76 30.20
N MET A 355 -6.86 -18.21 30.28
CA MET A 355 -6.48 -19.61 30.10
C MET A 355 -5.71 -20.13 31.32
N ASP A 356 -6.07 -21.32 31.80
CA ASP A 356 -5.35 -22.00 32.86
C ASP A 356 -4.23 -22.91 32.30
N GLY A 357 -3.41 -23.47 33.19
CA GLY A 357 -2.30 -24.34 32.80
C GLY A 357 -2.69 -25.53 31.91
N PRO A 358 -3.81 -26.24 32.20
CA PRO A 358 -4.39 -27.25 31.33
C PRO A 358 -4.81 -26.74 29.95
N ALA A 359 -5.56 -25.64 29.86
CA ALA A 359 -5.99 -25.07 28.58
C ALA A 359 -4.81 -24.65 27.71
N VAL A 360 -3.78 -24.04 28.31
CA VAL A 360 -2.53 -23.68 27.62
C VAL A 360 -1.83 -24.93 27.05
N ASN A 361 -1.79 -26.03 27.80
CA ASN A 361 -1.18 -27.27 27.33
C ASN A 361 -1.99 -27.89 26.18
N GLN A 362 -3.33 -27.86 26.27
CA GLN A 362 -4.20 -28.35 25.21
C GLN A 362 -3.94 -27.62 23.89
N VAL A 363 -3.80 -26.28 23.93
CA VAL A 363 -3.44 -25.50 22.73
C VAL A 363 -2.09 -25.91 22.17
N ILE A 364 -1.07 -26.12 23.01
CA ILE A 364 0.26 -26.56 22.56
C ILE A 364 0.19 -27.93 21.86
N ASP A 365 -0.56 -28.86 22.44
CA ASP A 365 -0.67 -30.21 21.89
C ASP A 365 -1.49 -30.22 20.60
N ASP A 366 -2.58 -29.45 20.53
CA ASP A 366 -3.36 -29.28 19.30
C ASP A 366 -2.56 -28.59 18.19
N LEU A 367 -1.75 -27.58 18.52
CA LEU A 367 -0.86 -26.92 17.55
C LEU A 367 0.13 -27.91 16.95
N LYS A 368 0.84 -28.69 17.77
CA LYS A 368 1.80 -29.70 17.28
C LYS A 368 1.13 -30.73 16.39
N ARG A 369 -0.05 -31.21 16.78
CA ARG A 369 -0.81 -32.19 16.02
C ARG A 369 -1.26 -31.60 14.68
N LEU A 370 -1.89 -30.43 14.69
CA LEU A 370 -2.43 -29.81 13.48
C LEU A 370 -1.32 -29.33 12.54
N GLU A 371 -0.21 -28.78 13.02
CA GLU A 371 0.92 -28.44 12.16
C GLU A 371 1.55 -29.68 11.52
N HIS A 372 1.63 -30.80 12.24
CA HIS A 372 2.02 -32.09 11.66
C HIS A 372 1.03 -32.59 10.59
N GLU A 373 -0.27 -32.35 10.76
CA GLU A 373 -1.31 -32.64 9.76
C GLU A 373 -1.26 -31.67 8.56
N GLY A 374 -0.43 -30.63 8.62
CA GLY A 374 -0.22 -29.70 7.53
C GLY A 374 -0.83 -28.31 7.75
N TYR A 375 -1.32 -27.97 8.94
CA TYR A 375 -1.67 -26.58 9.27
C TYR A 375 -0.42 -25.71 9.39
N HIS A 376 -0.62 -24.39 9.37
CA HIS A 376 0.44 -23.40 9.56
C HIS A 376 -0.18 -22.14 10.18
N PHE A 377 -0.25 -22.14 11.51
CA PHE A 377 -0.98 -21.12 12.26
C PHE A 377 -0.29 -19.75 12.25
N GLU A 378 1.01 -19.70 11.93
CA GLU A 378 1.73 -18.43 11.72
C GLU A 378 1.15 -17.60 10.57
N ALA A 379 0.57 -18.27 9.57
CA ALA A 379 -0.05 -17.64 8.42
C ALA A 379 -1.58 -17.51 8.56
N ALA A 380 -2.17 -17.98 9.66
CA ALA A 380 -3.62 -18.02 9.86
C ALA A 380 -4.00 -17.67 11.30
N ASP A 381 -3.91 -16.38 11.62
CA ASP A 381 -4.12 -15.86 12.97
C ASP A 381 -5.57 -15.95 13.44
N ALA A 382 -6.55 -15.81 12.54
CA ALA A 382 -7.95 -16.02 12.88
C ALA A 382 -8.23 -17.48 13.28
N SER A 383 -7.70 -18.44 12.53
CA SER A 383 -7.83 -19.87 12.89
C SER A 383 -7.15 -20.19 14.22
N LEU A 384 -5.99 -19.57 14.50
CA LEU A 384 -5.32 -19.68 15.80
C LEU A 384 -6.18 -19.12 16.93
N GLU A 385 -6.75 -17.92 16.78
CA GLU A 385 -7.63 -17.33 17.79
C GLU A 385 -8.84 -18.24 18.07
N LEU A 386 -9.49 -18.77 17.04
CA LEU A 386 -10.62 -19.69 17.21
C LEU A 386 -10.23 -20.98 17.92
N LEU A 387 -9.01 -21.49 17.69
CA LEU A 387 -8.47 -22.65 18.40
C LEU A 387 -8.24 -22.33 19.90
N MET A 388 -7.63 -21.18 20.20
CA MET A 388 -7.38 -20.74 21.58
C MET A 388 -8.69 -20.48 22.33
N ARG A 389 -9.68 -19.86 21.68
CA ARG A 389 -11.01 -19.64 22.24
C ARG A 389 -11.69 -20.94 22.63
N ARG A 390 -11.69 -21.93 21.74
CA ARG A 390 -12.23 -23.28 22.02
C ARG A 390 -11.56 -23.90 23.25
N ALA A 391 -10.24 -23.81 23.35
CA ALA A 391 -9.50 -24.32 24.51
C ALA A 391 -9.79 -23.55 25.82
N SER A 392 -10.16 -22.27 25.73
CA SER A 392 -10.62 -21.47 26.88
C SER A 392 -12.09 -21.74 27.29
N GLY A 393 -12.77 -22.65 26.60
CA GLY A 393 -14.16 -23.02 26.88
C GLY A 393 -15.22 -22.23 26.10
N TRP A 394 -14.82 -21.35 25.17
CA TRP A 394 -15.75 -20.71 24.27
C TRP A 394 -16.38 -21.73 23.31
N GLN A 395 -17.68 -21.63 23.11
CA GLN A 395 -18.41 -22.40 22.11
C GLN A 395 -18.95 -21.48 21.02
N GLN A 396 -18.74 -21.87 19.78
CA GLN A 396 -19.36 -21.21 18.63
C GLN A 396 -20.85 -21.55 18.65
N ASN A 397 -21.69 -20.51 18.73
CA ASN A 397 -23.14 -20.65 18.82
C ASN A 397 -23.88 -19.87 17.71
N PHE A 398 -23.15 -19.32 16.73
CA PHE A 398 -23.77 -18.52 15.66
C PHE A 398 -24.60 -19.41 14.73
N PHE A 399 -24.00 -20.49 14.25
CA PHE A 399 -24.63 -21.44 13.36
C PHE A 399 -23.88 -22.78 13.35
N ASN A 400 -24.58 -23.87 13.08
CA ASN A 400 -23.99 -25.20 12.93
C ASN A 400 -24.30 -25.74 11.53
N VAL A 401 -23.27 -26.04 10.75
CA VAL A 401 -23.46 -26.60 9.40
C VAL A 401 -23.80 -28.07 9.53
N GLU A 402 -24.96 -28.46 9.01
CA GLU A 402 -25.38 -29.87 8.97
C GLU A 402 -24.70 -30.61 7.83
N SER A 403 -24.74 -30.03 6.62
CA SER A 403 -24.05 -30.59 5.46
C SER A 403 -23.98 -29.60 4.31
N MET A 404 -22.98 -29.81 3.45
CA MET A 404 -22.87 -29.14 2.16
C MET A 404 -22.76 -30.17 1.04
N ARG A 405 -23.33 -29.84 -0.12
CA ARG A 405 -23.17 -30.61 -1.36
C ARG A 405 -22.84 -29.64 -2.48
N VAL A 406 -21.87 -29.98 -3.31
CA VAL A 406 -21.56 -29.26 -4.56
C VAL A 406 -21.67 -30.21 -5.72
N ILE A 407 -22.21 -29.71 -6.82
CA ILE A 407 -22.28 -30.38 -8.11
C ILE A 407 -21.63 -29.45 -9.12
N THR A 408 -20.63 -29.95 -9.82
CA THR A 408 -19.99 -29.24 -10.93
C THR A 408 -20.15 -30.10 -12.17
N ASP A 409 -20.78 -29.52 -13.19
CA ASP A 409 -21.03 -30.17 -14.47
C ASP A 409 -20.32 -29.41 -15.58
N GLU A 410 -19.63 -30.15 -16.45
CA GLU A 410 -19.10 -29.64 -17.71
C GLU A 410 -20.13 -29.90 -18.82
N SER A 411 -20.62 -28.83 -19.43
CA SER A 411 -21.45 -28.92 -20.62
C SER A 411 -20.62 -29.36 -21.83
N SER A 412 -21.27 -29.93 -22.85
CA SER A 412 -20.63 -30.25 -24.14
C SER A 412 -20.07 -29.02 -24.88
N ALA A 413 -20.47 -27.81 -24.48
CA ALA A 413 -19.93 -26.55 -24.97
C ALA A 413 -18.67 -26.07 -24.23
N GLY A 414 -18.13 -26.88 -23.29
CA GLY A 414 -16.96 -26.54 -22.47
C GLY A 414 -17.24 -25.50 -21.39
N THR A 415 -18.52 -25.17 -21.13
CA THR A 415 -18.90 -24.30 -20.01
C THR A 415 -19.11 -25.13 -18.75
N PHE A 416 -18.57 -24.67 -17.63
CA PHE A 416 -18.77 -25.27 -16.32
C PHE A 416 -19.93 -24.58 -15.60
N THR A 417 -20.84 -25.38 -15.06
CA THR A 417 -21.88 -24.92 -14.14
C THR A 417 -21.61 -25.52 -12.78
N THR A 418 -21.71 -24.71 -11.73
CA THR A 418 -21.51 -25.17 -10.35
C THR A 418 -22.65 -24.72 -9.46
N GLU A 419 -23.29 -25.68 -8.79
CA GLU A 419 -24.36 -25.48 -7.84
C GLU A 419 -23.94 -26.03 -6.47
N ALA A 420 -24.25 -25.31 -5.40
CA ALA A 420 -24.08 -25.76 -4.03
C ALA A 420 -25.40 -25.77 -3.27
N THR A 421 -25.64 -26.82 -2.48
CA THR A 421 -26.69 -26.87 -1.46
C THR A 421 -26.04 -26.87 -0.08
N VAL A 422 -26.41 -25.91 0.77
CA VAL A 422 -25.96 -25.82 2.16
C VAL A 422 -27.14 -25.96 3.10
N LYS A 423 -26.99 -26.82 4.10
CA LYS A 423 -27.94 -27.03 5.20
C LYS A 423 -27.29 -26.57 6.49
N VAL A 424 -27.91 -25.62 7.17
CA VAL A 424 -27.35 -24.99 8.37
C VAL A 424 -28.43 -24.82 9.45
N TRP A 425 -28.02 -24.94 10.70
CA TRP A 425 -28.84 -24.67 11.87
C TRP A 425 -28.43 -23.32 12.46
N ILE A 426 -29.40 -22.44 12.71
CA ILE A 426 -29.21 -21.17 13.42
C ILE A 426 -30.09 -21.23 14.68
N GLY A 427 -29.47 -21.57 15.81
CA GLY A 427 -30.22 -22.06 16.97
C GLY A 427 -31.05 -23.29 16.60
N ASP A 428 -32.36 -23.24 16.87
CA ASP A 428 -33.29 -24.33 16.55
C ASP A 428 -33.86 -24.25 15.12
N HIS A 429 -33.47 -23.24 14.33
CA HIS A 429 -33.98 -23.05 12.97
C HIS A 429 -33.08 -23.70 11.94
N ARG A 430 -33.64 -24.66 11.19
CA ARG A 430 -32.96 -25.31 10.08
C ARG A 430 -33.23 -24.59 8.76
N GLU A 431 -32.18 -24.08 8.15
CA GLU A 431 -32.20 -23.45 6.84
C GLU A 431 -31.57 -24.36 5.78
N VAL A 432 -32.16 -24.32 4.58
CA VAL A 432 -31.60 -24.95 3.38
C VAL A 432 -31.55 -23.91 2.29
N ARG A 433 -30.37 -23.71 1.69
CA ARG A 433 -30.17 -22.79 0.58
C ARG A 433 -29.41 -23.47 -0.54
N VAL A 434 -29.77 -23.08 -1.76
CA VAL A 434 -29.11 -23.49 -3.00
C VAL A 434 -28.64 -22.23 -3.70
N ALA A 435 -27.42 -22.25 -4.22
CA ALA A 435 -26.88 -21.17 -5.02
C ALA A 435 -25.95 -21.70 -6.11
N GLU A 436 -25.88 -20.95 -7.21
CA GLU A 436 -24.90 -21.15 -8.27
C GLU A 436 -23.68 -20.25 -8.04
N GLY A 437 -22.55 -20.62 -8.63
CA GLY A 437 -21.34 -19.81 -8.60
C GLY A 437 -20.37 -20.16 -9.72
N ASN A 438 -19.38 -19.31 -9.92
CA ASN A 438 -18.36 -19.47 -10.96
C ASN A 438 -17.35 -20.61 -10.66
N GLY A 439 -17.53 -21.30 -9.55
CA GLY A 439 -16.78 -22.48 -9.14
C GLY A 439 -17.26 -22.99 -7.78
N PRO A 440 -16.77 -24.15 -7.33
CA PRO A 440 -17.22 -24.81 -6.10
C PRO A 440 -17.21 -23.91 -4.86
N VAL A 441 -16.10 -23.22 -4.61
CA VAL A 441 -15.95 -22.38 -3.42
C VAL A 441 -16.92 -21.20 -3.44
N ASN A 442 -17.09 -20.55 -4.60
CA ASN A 442 -18.01 -19.42 -4.74
C ASN A 442 -19.48 -19.84 -4.62
N ALA A 443 -19.87 -20.99 -5.18
CA ALA A 443 -21.23 -21.50 -5.03
C ALA A 443 -21.55 -21.82 -3.56
N ILE A 444 -20.61 -22.46 -2.86
CA ILE A 444 -20.74 -22.77 -1.43
C ILE A 444 -20.86 -21.50 -0.60
N ASP A 445 -19.98 -20.52 -0.81
CA ASP A 445 -20.00 -19.23 -0.10
C ASP A 445 -21.33 -18.51 -0.30
N THR A 446 -21.80 -18.45 -1.55
CA THR A 446 -23.07 -17.81 -1.90
C THR A 446 -24.25 -18.50 -1.21
N ALA A 447 -24.30 -19.84 -1.22
CA ALA A 447 -25.36 -20.61 -0.56
C ALA A 447 -25.34 -20.44 0.96
N LEU A 448 -24.16 -20.48 1.58
CA LEU A 448 -24.00 -20.28 3.02
C LEU A 448 -24.40 -18.86 3.42
N ARG A 449 -23.93 -17.83 2.70
CA ARG A 449 -24.31 -16.43 2.96
C ARG A 449 -25.81 -16.20 2.78
N ALA A 450 -26.42 -16.79 1.76
CA ALA A 450 -27.87 -16.72 1.58
C ALA A 450 -28.67 -17.32 2.75
N ALA A 451 -28.06 -18.23 3.53
CA ALA A 451 -28.67 -18.79 4.73
C ALA A 451 -28.40 -17.93 5.98
N LEU A 452 -27.23 -17.28 6.05
CA LEU A 452 -26.78 -16.56 7.24
C LEU A 452 -27.16 -15.06 7.24
N LEU A 453 -27.18 -14.39 6.09
CA LEU A 453 -27.30 -12.93 5.99
C LEU A 453 -28.59 -12.36 6.61
N GLU A 454 -29.68 -13.13 6.62
CA GLU A 454 -30.93 -12.69 7.24
C GLU A 454 -30.78 -12.51 8.77
N LYS A 455 -30.02 -13.40 9.42
CA LYS A 455 -29.76 -13.35 10.86
C LYS A 455 -28.50 -12.57 11.20
N PHE A 456 -27.56 -12.51 10.28
CA PHE A 456 -26.24 -11.92 10.45
C PHE A 456 -25.91 -10.94 9.31
N PRO A 457 -26.63 -9.81 9.20
CA PRO A 457 -26.46 -8.86 8.10
C PRO A 457 -25.05 -8.23 8.05
N GLN A 458 -24.33 -8.20 9.17
CA GLN A 458 -22.94 -7.75 9.25
C GLN A 458 -21.99 -8.52 8.30
N LEU A 459 -22.31 -9.79 7.96
CA LEU A 459 -21.51 -10.57 7.02
C LEU A 459 -21.51 -9.98 5.60
N SER A 460 -22.42 -9.06 5.28
CA SER A 460 -22.43 -8.35 3.99
C SER A 460 -21.18 -7.50 3.75
N ARG A 461 -20.48 -7.08 4.82
CA ARG A 461 -19.21 -6.34 4.73
C ARG A 461 -18.01 -7.25 4.55
N VAL A 462 -18.14 -8.51 4.97
CA VAL A 462 -17.06 -9.50 4.93
C VAL A 462 -16.91 -10.05 3.53
N HIS A 463 -15.76 -9.84 2.90
CA HIS A 463 -15.45 -10.37 1.58
C HIS A 463 -14.04 -10.98 1.53
N LEU A 464 -13.85 -11.89 0.58
CA LEU A 464 -12.59 -12.58 0.35
C LEU A 464 -11.65 -11.66 -0.44
N THR A 465 -10.43 -11.48 0.06
CA THR A 465 -9.41 -10.62 -0.58
C THR A 465 -8.32 -11.43 -1.27
N ASP A 466 -8.02 -12.64 -0.79
CA ASP A 466 -7.07 -13.55 -1.43
C ASP A 466 -7.38 -15.01 -1.09
N TYR A 467 -6.97 -15.92 -1.98
CA TYR A 467 -7.19 -17.36 -1.85
C TYR A 467 -5.97 -18.12 -2.37
N LYS A 468 -5.29 -18.83 -1.47
CA LYS A 468 -4.03 -19.53 -1.78
C LYS A 468 -4.15 -21.02 -1.49
N VAL A 469 -3.87 -21.84 -2.51
CA VAL A 469 -3.81 -23.30 -2.39
C VAL A 469 -2.36 -23.74 -2.44
N ARG A 470 -1.93 -24.55 -1.47
CA ARG A 470 -0.63 -25.20 -1.47
C ARG A 470 -0.77 -26.70 -1.29
N ILE A 471 -0.13 -27.43 -2.20
CA ILE A 471 0.02 -28.88 -2.11
C ILE A 471 1.24 -29.16 -1.24
N LEU A 472 1.07 -29.88 -0.13
CA LEU A 472 2.15 -30.11 0.84
C LEU A 472 3.04 -31.29 0.45
N ASP A 473 2.46 -32.31 -0.18
CA ASP A 473 3.17 -33.50 -0.64
C ASP A 473 2.95 -33.72 -2.14
N SER A 474 3.96 -33.37 -2.95
CA SER A 474 3.91 -33.56 -4.39
C SER A 474 3.99 -35.02 -4.84
N GLY A 475 4.34 -35.96 -3.94
CA GLY A 475 4.49 -37.38 -4.26
C GLY A 475 3.16 -38.13 -4.38
N SER A 476 2.12 -37.66 -3.68
CA SER A 476 0.81 -38.32 -3.56
C SER A 476 -0.19 -37.97 -4.68
N ALA A 477 0.26 -37.31 -5.76
CA ALA A 477 -0.54 -36.87 -6.90
C ALA A 477 -1.85 -36.18 -6.47
N THR A 478 -3.01 -36.62 -6.97
CA THR A 478 -4.32 -36.02 -6.68
C THR A 478 -4.85 -36.29 -5.26
N GLY A 479 -4.19 -37.15 -4.48
CA GLY A 479 -4.53 -37.43 -3.08
C GLY A 479 -3.71 -36.62 -2.08
N ALA A 480 -2.88 -35.70 -2.55
CA ALA A 480 -2.00 -34.91 -1.71
C ALA A 480 -2.76 -34.05 -0.70
N VAL A 481 -2.21 -33.95 0.51
CA VAL A 481 -2.73 -33.04 1.52
C VAL A 481 -2.63 -31.61 1.00
N THR A 482 -3.78 -30.95 0.93
CA THR A 482 -3.94 -29.61 0.41
C THR A 482 -4.17 -28.65 1.57
N ARG A 483 -3.37 -27.58 1.60
CA ARG A 483 -3.53 -26.45 2.50
C ARG A 483 -4.18 -25.31 1.74
N VAL A 484 -5.27 -24.78 2.28
CA VAL A 484 -5.94 -23.58 1.77
C VAL A 484 -5.79 -22.47 2.80
N LEU A 485 -5.22 -21.34 2.39
CA LEU A 485 -5.22 -20.09 3.13
C LEU A 485 -6.21 -19.14 2.47
N LEU A 486 -7.03 -18.51 3.29
CA LEU A 486 -8.12 -17.64 2.86
C LEU A 486 -8.01 -16.33 3.61
N ASP A 487 -7.73 -15.26 2.86
CA ASP A 487 -7.63 -13.90 3.38
C ASP A 487 -8.99 -13.21 3.18
N ALA A 488 -9.48 -12.56 4.23
CA ALA A 488 -10.75 -11.84 4.23
C ALA A 488 -10.64 -10.47 4.92
N SER A 489 -11.55 -9.57 4.54
CA SER A 489 -11.65 -8.21 5.06
C SER A 489 -13.10 -7.84 5.34
N ASP A 490 -13.34 -7.04 6.39
CA ASP A 490 -14.61 -6.32 6.61
C ASP A 490 -14.51 -4.81 6.26
N GLY A 491 -13.38 -4.40 5.68
CA GLY A 491 -13.03 -3.00 5.38
C GLY A 491 -12.30 -2.28 6.51
N GLU A 492 -12.31 -2.80 7.73
CA GLU A 492 -11.55 -2.27 8.87
C GLU A 492 -10.41 -3.20 9.29
N ARG A 493 -10.65 -4.52 9.26
CA ARG A 493 -9.73 -5.57 9.67
C ARG A 493 -9.52 -6.56 8.55
N ASN A 494 -8.28 -7.03 8.45
CA ASN A 494 -7.91 -8.16 7.61
C ASN A 494 -7.57 -9.36 8.49
N TRP A 495 -7.97 -10.55 8.08
CA TRP A 495 -7.63 -11.79 8.77
C TRP A 495 -7.44 -12.94 7.81
N THR A 496 -6.69 -13.95 8.26
CA THR A 496 -6.43 -15.16 7.49
C THR A 496 -6.90 -16.40 8.24
N THR A 497 -7.66 -17.25 7.55
CA THR A 497 -8.00 -18.60 8.04
C THR A 497 -7.36 -19.68 7.19
N ILE A 498 -7.30 -20.88 7.76
CA ILE A 498 -6.66 -22.04 7.14
C ILE A 498 -7.57 -23.27 7.19
N GLY A 499 -7.56 -24.04 6.12
CA GLY A 499 -8.14 -25.37 6.09
C GLY A 499 -7.17 -26.37 5.46
N VAL A 500 -7.12 -27.57 6.03
CA VAL A 500 -6.26 -28.65 5.54
C VAL A 500 -7.06 -29.92 5.37
N SER A 501 -6.99 -30.50 4.18
CA SER A 501 -7.60 -31.79 3.84
C SER A 501 -6.95 -32.35 2.57
N SER A 502 -7.03 -33.66 2.35
CA SER A 502 -6.74 -34.27 1.04
C SER A 502 -7.81 -33.91 -0.01
N ASN A 503 -8.98 -33.41 0.42
CA ASN A 503 -10.00 -32.85 -0.44
C ASN A 503 -9.94 -31.32 -0.44
N ILE A 504 -9.59 -30.74 -1.59
CA ILE A 504 -9.49 -29.27 -1.77
C ILE A 504 -10.80 -28.53 -1.43
N ILE A 505 -11.96 -29.14 -1.70
CA ILE A 505 -13.27 -28.53 -1.40
C ILE A 505 -13.49 -28.50 0.12
N GLU A 506 -13.11 -29.57 0.82
CA GLU A 506 -13.20 -29.61 2.28
C GLU A 506 -12.22 -28.64 2.93
N ALA A 507 -10.98 -28.56 2.44
CA ALA A 507 -9.99 -27.59 2.91
C ALA A 507 -10.50 -26.15 2.73
N SER A 508 -11.06 -25.84 1.56
CA SER A 508 -11.65 -24.53 1.26
C SER A 508 -12.85 -24.22 2.15
N TRP A 509 -13.72 -25.21 2.35
CA TRP A 509 -14.90 -25.09 3.20
C TRP A 509 -14.54 -24.77 4.64
N ARG A 510 -13.59 -25.51 5.23
CA ARG A 510 -13.14 -25.29 6.62
C ARG A 510 -12.58 -23.87 6.81
N ALA A 511 -11.74 -23.42 5.88
CA ALA A 511 -11.18 -22.06 5.93
C ALA A 511 -12.29 -21.00 5.84
N LEU A 512 -13.25 -21.18 4.93
CA LEU A 512 -14.37 -20.25 4.72
C LEU A 512 -15.29 -20.18 5.94
N GLU A 513 -15.65 -21.33 6.51
CA GLU A 513 -16.50 -21.42 7.69
C GLU A 513 -15.86 -20.70 8.89
N GLU A 514 -14.59 -20.98 9.17
CA GLU A 514 -13.85 -20.27 10.22
C GLU A 514 -13.76 -18.76 9.95
N SER A 515 -13.60 -18.35 8.68
CA SER A 515 -13.50 -16.93 8.32
C SER A 515 -14.79 -16.17 8.63
N LEU A 516 -15.95 -16.75 8.32
CA LEU A 516 -17.24 -16.15 8.63
C LEU A 516 -17.52 -16.12 10.14
N ILE A 517 -17.13 -17.18 10.86
CA ILE A 517 -17.22 -17.22 12.33
C ILE A 517 -16.36 -16.13 12.95
N PHE A 518 -15.14 -15.94 12.46
CA PHE A 518 -14.24 -14.88 12.92
C PHE A 518 -14.81 -13.49 12.64
N GLY A 519 -15.33 -13.25 11.43
CA GLY A 519 -16.02 -12.01 11.08
C GLY A 519 -17.23 -11.73 11.99
N LEU A 520 -17.98 -12.77 12.36
CA LEU A 520 -19.10 -12.64 13.31
C LEU A 520 -18.68 -12.34 14.74
N LEU A 521 -17.56 -12.90 15.17
CA LEU A 521 -17.02 -12.72 16.50
C LEU A 521 -16.52 -11.28 16.73
N HIS A 522 -15.99 -10.64 15.69
CA HIS A 522 -15.35 -9.32 15.77
C HIS A 522 -16.17 -8.17 15.14
N SER A 523 -17.32 -8.47 14.56
CA SER A 523 -18.25 -7.45 14.08
C SER A 523 -18.94 -6.74 15.25
N LYS A 524 -19.02 -5.41 15.16
CA LYS A 524 -19.70 -4.54 16.14
C LYS A 524 -21.18 -4.40 15.87
#